data_AF-W4HDG7-F1
#
_entry.id   AF-W4HDG7-F1
#
_cell.length_a   1.000
_cell.length_b   1.000
_cell.length_c   1.000
_cell.angle_alpha   90.00
_cell.angle_beta   90.00
_cell.angle_gamma   90.00
#
_symmetry.space_group_name_H-M   'P 1'
#
loop_
_entity.id
_entity.type
_entity.pdbx_description
1 polymer ?
#
loop_
_entity_poly.entity_id
_entity_poly.type
_entity_poly.pdbx_seq_one_letter_code
_entity_poly.pdbx_strand_id
1 'polypeptide(L)'
;MKTLPEYQVNSNRPSGDRPLGKWFVLLDAAKLAATNPVDLSKYKPDFMVMSFYKLFGYPSGLGALLIRRSSAPYLAKPYHGGGTLAASFPTLLDASRPHAATHRRFEDGTLPYLSILACTIGLQSLRNLTMPAIQRHVAALTTYAWHALTALRHANGARVCTIYGTHHRDPDAGSIIACNFSTPDGAWVGYSEFSTLAALHDIHVRTGCFCNPGACQAHLGLTTDEMLAHMAQGHVCGDAMDIIHNRPTGAIRVSFGYMSTQQDVDAFIMFVATYFVSSRTHLAASRLQVGHDVPASIRLVKIAVFPIKSCGAMHVDRWRVGARGLLFDREWALVDPATGAAFSQKHMPLMATIRPVVDLDAQQLHVSCDNRSSKLSIPLHYVPNSPTRFQLCAEHCQGRKYNDTVNAWFTSVLGRPCALVRATSTGTHHTTRTNGFANEAPFLVLSRASVRLLHSKFGGTDTISEDGFRANLILDGCRPHEEDEWGEFFIGPHAFRCVGPCGRCTMVNVNQATGTSRTAPLKQLASYRRHRGKIHFGQYAAFNATDEVAPCWIHVGDSVTVLTPQSMDNGSSELEL
;
A
#
# COMPACT_ATOMS: atom_id res chain seq x y z
N MET A 1 2.05 -26.60 22.56
CA MET A 1 1.94 -25.50 23.53
C MET A 1 3.02 -25.70 24.59
N LYS A 2 4.10 -24.89 24.55
CA LYS A 2 5.03 -24.77 25.69
C LYS A 2 4.44 -23.71 26.61
N THR A 3 4.03 -24.12 27.79
CA THR A 3 3.55 -23.23 28.86
C THR A 3 4.67 -22.26 29.25
N LEU A 4 4.35 -20.96 29.26
CA LEU A 4 5.19 -19.93 29.87
C LEU A 4 5.23 -20.18 31.39
N PRO A 5 6.37 -19.92 32.06
CA PRO A 5 6.45 -20.12 33.50
C PRO A 5 5.59 -19.07 34.24
N GLU A 6 4.73 -19.56 35.12
CA GLU A 6 3.94 -18.75 36.06
C GLU A 6 4.87 -17.89 36.93
N TYR A 7 4.71 -16.57 36.85
CA TYR A 7 5.28 -15.66 37.84
C TYR A 7 4.48 -15.79 39.15
N GLN A 8 4.92 -16.68 40.04
CA GLN A 8 4.42 -16.70 41.42
C GLN A 8 4.89 -15.43 42.15
N VAL A 9 3.94 -14.54 42.45
CA VAL A 9 4.15 -13.43 43.37
C VAL A 9 4.24 -14.02 44.78
N ASN A 10 5.48 -14.15 45.27
CA ASN A 10 5.76 -14.68 46.60
C ASN A 10 5.23 -13.70 47.66
N SER A 11 4.11 -14.06 48.32
CA SER A 11 3.36 -13.19 49.25
C SER A 11 3.79 -13.33 50.71
N ASN A 12 5.07 -13.56 50.98
CA ASN A 12 5.63 -13.55 52.33
C ASN A 12 6.68 -12.43 52.45
N ARG A 13 6.27 -11.26 52.95
CA ARG A 13 7.21 -10.22 53.42
C ARG A 13 7.14 -10.10 54.95
N PRO A 14 8.26 -10.22 55.67
CA PRO A 14 8.32 -9.87 57.08
C PRO A 14 8.06 -8.37 57.26
N SER A 15 7.38 -8.01 58.34
CA SER A 15 7.22 -6.64 58.81
C SER A 15 8.56 -6.09 59.32
N GLY A 16 9.31 -5.47 58.42
CA GLY A 16 10.51 -4.68 58.69
C GLY A 16 10.68 -3.68 57.55
N ASP A 17 11.10 -2.45 57.86
CA ASP A 17 11.26 -1.30 56.97
C ASP A 17 11.25 -1.64 55.48
N ARG A 18 10.23 -1.19 54.74
CA ARG A 18 10.25 -1.29 53.28
C ARG A 18 11.51 -0.54 52.82
N PRO A 19 12.48 -1.19 52.16
CA PRO A 19 13.61 -0.47 51.61
C PRO A 19 13.03 0.59 50.67
N LEU A 20 13.33 1.86 50.92
CA LEU A 20 12.94 2.96 50.06
C LEU A 20 13.52 2.68 48.67
N GLY A 21 12.67 2.18 47.76
CA GLY A 21 13.05 1.94 46.38
C GLY A 21 13.44 3.26 45.74
N LYS A 22 14.62 3.32 45.13
CA LYS A 22 15.06 4.49 44.38
C LYS A 22 14.53 4.39 42.95
N TRP A 23 13.68 5.32 42.58
CA TRP A 23 13.17 5.45 41.21
C TRP A 23 14.15 6.27 40.38
N PHE A 24 14.42 5.83 39.15
CA PHE A 24 15.20 6.59 38.18
C PHE A 24 14.29 7.05 37.04
N VAL A 25 14.56 8.24 36.52
CA VAL A 25 13.82 8.81 35.39
C VAL A 25 14.68 8.77 34.13
N LEU A 26 14.20 8.08 33.10
CA LEU A 26 14.75 8.16 31.75
C LEU A 26 13.84 9.02 30.88
N LEU A 27 14.41 10.09 30.32
CA LEU A 27 13.74 10.94 29.35
C LEU A 27 14.09 10.50 27.93
N ASP A 28 13.13 9.95 27.19
CA ASP A 28 13.26 9.80 25.74
C ASP A 28 13.04 11.15 25.06
N ALA A 29 14.14 11.79 24.69
CA ALA A 29 14.13 13.08 24.01
C ALA A 29 14.38 12.94 22.49
N ALA A 30 14.25 11.74 21.93
CA ALA A 30 14.59 11.51 20.53
C ALA A 30 13.78 12.39 19.56
N LYS A 31 12.51 12.70 19.89
CA LYS A 31 11.72 13.68 19.13
C LYS A 31 11.70 15.06 19.78
N LEU A 32 11.67 15.16 21.11
CA LEU A 32 11.66 16.45 21.82
C LEU A 32 12.87 17.32 21.42
N ALA A 33 14.09 16.76 21.46
CA ALA A 33 15.31 17.49 21.16
C ALA A 33 15.44 17.91 19.69
N ALA A 34 14.60 17.37 18.79
CA ALA A 34 14.59 17.72 17.38
C ALA A 34 13.83 19.02 17.09
N THR A 35 12.89 19.40 17.96
CA THR A 35 11.99 20.53 17.71
C THR A 35 11.91 21.52 18.87
N ASN A 36 12.43 21.17 20.05
CA ASN A 36 12.33 21.99 21.25
C ASN A 36 13.70 22.10 21.94
N PRO A 37 13.99 23.25 22.58
CA PRO A 37 15.16 23.37 23.44
C PRO A 37 15.03 22.41 24.63
N VAL A 38 16.12 21.73 24.97
CA VAL A 38 16.20 20.89 26.15
C VAL A 38 17.10 21.55 27.19
N ASP A 39 16.52 21.88 28.34
CA ASP A 39 17.22 22.49 29.46
C ASP A 39 17.34 21.52 30.64
N LEU A 40 18.52 20.89 30.74
CA LEU A 40 18.86 19.96 31.81
C LEU A 40 19.18 20.65 33.15
N SER A 41 19.23 21.99 33.19
CA SER A 41 19.29 22.73 34.45
C SER A 41 17.91 22.84 35.12
N LYS A 42 16.84 22.86 34.30
CA LYS A 42 15.44 22.89 34.75
C LYS A 42 14.90 21.48 35.03
N TYR A 43 14.92 20.61 34.02
CA TYR A 43 14.44 19.23 34.15
C TYR A 43 15.64 18.30 34.24
N LYS A 44 15.76 17.61 35.37
CA LYS A 44 17.00 16.88 35.69
C LYS A 44 16.77 15.37 35.77
N PRO A 45 16.49 14.69 34.64
CA PRO A 45 16.35 13.24 34.62
C PRO A 45 17.67 12.55 34.98
N ASP A 46 17.59 11.29 35.38
CA ASP A 46 18.78 10.47 35.64
C ASP A 46 19.46 10.07 34.33
N PHE A 47 18.65 9.83 33.30
CA PHE A 47 19.08 9.43 31.97
C PHE A 47 18.30 10.22 30.91
N MET A 48 18.94 10.57 29.80
CA MET A 48 18.27 11.14 28.65
C MET A 48 18.83 10.51 27.37
N VAL A 49 17.96 10.03 26.49
CA VAL A 49 18.35 9.48 25.19
C VAL A 49 17.96 10.42 24.05
N MET A 50 18.78 10.49 23.02
CA MET A 50 18.50 11.26 21.81
C MET A 50 19.07 10.59 20.55
N SER A 51 18.53 10.94 19.39
CA SER A 51 18.94 10.40 18.09
C SER A 51 19.35 11.52 17.14
N PHE A 52 20.60 11.52 16.68
CA PHE A 52 21.12 12.63 15.86
C PHE A 52 20.41 12.77 14.51
N TYR A 53 20.06 11.65 13.86
CA TYR A 53 19.30 11.70 12.61
C TYR A 53 17.93 12.35 12.75
N LYS A 54 17.32 12.35 13.94
CA LYS A 54 16.04 13.05 14.17
C LYS A 54 16.23 14.56 14.32
N LEU A 55 17.41 14.99 14.78
CA LEU A 55 17.78 16.40 14.92
C LEU A 55 18.13 17.03 13.58
N PHE A 56 18.85 16.34 12.70
CA PHE A 56 19.37 16.92 11.45
C PHE A 56 19.55 15.95 10.27
N GLY A 57 18.87 14.79 10.29
CA GLY A 57 18.72 13.90 9.13
C GLY A 57 19.81 12.85 8.92
N TYR A 58 21.08 13.15 9.25
CA TYR A 58 22.22 12.25 9.05
C TYR A 58 23.26 12.45 10.16
N PRO A 59 23.94 11.40 10.67
CA PRO A 59 23.92 10.00 10.24
C PRO A 59 22.80 9.17 10.91
N SER A 60 22.28 8.18 10.18
CA SER A 60 21.38 7.18 10.75
C SER A 60 22.15 6.19 11.64
N GLY A 61 21.48 5.66 12.66
CA GLY A 61 22.06 4.67 13.58
C GLY A 61 22.95 5.24 14.71
N LEU A 62 23.13 6.56 14.79
CA LEU A 62 23.87 7.20 15.88
C LEU A 62 22.95 8.00 16.81
N GLY A 63 23.22 7.90 18.12
CA GLY A 63 22.51 8.62 19.17
C GLY A 63 23.42 8.89 20.36
N ALA A 64 22.86 9.47 21.41
CA ALA A 64 23.56 9.72 22.66
C ALA A 64 22.69 9.33 23.86
N LEU A 65 23.35 8.79 24.89
CA LEU A 65 22.80 8.59 26.22
C LEU A 65 23.53 9.56 27.17
N LEU A 66 22.80 10.55 27.67
CA LEU A 66 23.29 11.44 28.71
C LEU A 66 22.97 10.82 30.06
N ILE A 67 23.99 10.73 30.92
CA ILE A 67 23.90 10.07 32.22
C ILE A 67 24.23 11.10 33.29
N ARG A 68 23.32 11.29 34.25
CA ARG A 68 23.64 12.05 35.45
C ARG A 68 24.73 11.33 36.23
N ARG A 69 25.80 12.04 36.61
CA ARG A 69 26.98 11.42 37.26
C ARG A 69 26.62 10.60 38.51
N SER A 70 25.68 11.07 39.34
CA SER A 70 25.21 10.33 40.52
C SER A 70 24.44 9.05 40.19
N SER A 71 23.98 8.90 38.95
CA SER A 71 23.15 7.78 38.48
C SER A 71 23.98 6.77 37.68
N ALA A 72 25.19 7.14 37.24
CA ALA A 72 26.13 6.26 36.53
C ALA A 72 26.50 4.96 37.26
N PRO A 73 26.70 4.93 38.60
CA PRO A 73 27.03 3.68 39.30
C PRO A 73 25.93 2.61 39.23
N TYR A 74 24.69 3.01 38.97
CA TYR A 74 23.54 2.10 38.89
C TYR A 74 23.37 1.46 37.51
N LEU A 75 24.13 1.89 36.50
CA LEU A 75 24.14 1.22 35.20
C LEU A 75 25.03 -0.02 35.29
N ALA A 76 24.41 -1.19 35.14
CA ALA A 76 25.07 -2.48 35.01
C ALA A 76 24.97 -2.94 33.56
N LYS A 77 26.08 -3.47 33.01
CA LYS A 77 26.11 -4.05 31.68
C LYS A 77 26.33 -5.55 31.84
N PRO A 78 25.44 -6.42 31.32
CA PRO A 78 25.52 -7.86 31.53
C PRO A 78 26.56 -8.56 30.64
N TYR A 79 27.18 -7.83 29.72
CA TYR A 79 28.23 -8.34 28.83
C TYR A 79 29.30 -7.29 28.60
N HIS A 80 30.47 -7.71 28.12
CA HIS A 80 31.58 -6.84 27.76
C HIS A 80 31.95 -7.04 26.29
N GLY A 81 31.90 -5.96 25.49
CA GLY A 81 32.48 -5.95 24.14
C GLY A 81 33.94 -5.51 24.16
N GLY A 82 34.60 -5.64 23.01
CA GLY A 82 36.01 -5.22 22.86
C GLY A 82 36.21 -3.76 23.29
N GLY A 83 37.31 -3.49 24.00
CA GLY A 83 37.63 -2.13 24.49
C GLY A 83 36.89 -1.68 25.76
N THR A 84 35.92 -2.46 26.27
CA THR A 84 35.15 -2.06 27.47
C THR A 84 35.77 -2.50 28.81
N LEU A 85 36.71 -3.44 28.75
CA LEU A 85 37.45 -3.97 29.90
C LEU A 85 38.86 -3.38 29.95
N ALA A 86 39.29 -2.98 31.14
CA ALA A 86 40.67 -2.64 31.44
C ALA A 86 41.54 -3.91 31.58
N ALA A 87 40.95 -5.03 32.01
CA ALA A 87 41.59 -6.33 32.06
C ALA A 87 40.54 -7.45 31.90
N SER A 88 40.91 -8.52 31.18
CA SER A 88 40.07 -9.70 30.93
C SER A 88 40.85 -10.96 31.29
N PHE A 89 40.19 -11.93 31.94
CA PHE A 89 40.79 -13.20 32.32
C PHE A 89 40.07 -14.35 31.61
N PRO A 90 40.78 -15.25 30.90
CA PRO A 90 40.15 -16.29 30.10
C PRO A 90 39.43 -17.36 30.94
N THR A 91 39.86 -17.56 32.19
CA THR A 91 39.34 -18.61 33.10
C THR A 91 38.54 -18.06 34.27
N LEU A 92 38.47 -16.74 34.44
CA LEU A 92 37.80 -16.06 35.55
C LEU A 92 37.06 -14.83 35.02
N LEU A 93 35.95 -15.08 34.31
CA LEU A 93 35.11 -14.00 33.74
C LEU A 93 34.69 -12.98 34.81
N ASP A 94 34.36 -13.42 36.02
CA ASP A 94 33.97 -12.56 37.15
C ASP A 94 35.12 -11.69 37.69
N ALA A 95 36.37 -12.00 37.37
CA ALA A 95 37.54 -11.20 37.74
C ALA A 95 37.88 -10.10 36.72
N SER A 96 37.17 -10.05 35.59
CA SER A 96 37.36 -9.03 34.55
C SER A 96 37.06 -7.64 35.12
N ARG A 97 37.93 -6.66 34.84
CA ARG A 97 37.81 -5.30 35.39
C ARG A 97 37.33 -4.34 34.30
N PRO A 98 36.13 -3.77 34.42
CA PRO A 98 35.68 -2.71 33.52
C PRO A 98 36.55 -1.45 33.67
N HIS A 99 36.57 -0.60 32.64
CA HIS A 99 37.19 0.71 32.76
C HIS A 99 36.53 1.58 33.84
N ALA A 100 37.32 2.38 34.55
CA ALA A 100 36.83 3.32 35.57
C ALA A 100 35.93 4.42 34.98
N ALA A 101 36.23 4.85 33.75
CA ALA A 101 35.41 5.83 33.05
C ALA A 101 34.09 5.21 32.57
N THR A 102 32.97 5.80 32.96
CA THR A 102 31.63 5.28 32.63
C THR A 102 31.42 5.09 31.13
N HIS A 103 31.77 6.06 30.28
CA HIS A 103 31.53 5.99 28.84
C HIS A 103 32.20 4.76 28.20
N ARG A 104 33.47 4.49 28.54
CA ARG A 104 34.22 3.32 28.02
C ARG A 104 33.58 1.98 28.36
N ARG A 105 32.82 1.87 29.45
CA ARG A 105 32.12 0.63 29.81
C ARG A 105 30.99 0.30 28.82
N PHE A 106 30.47 1.30 28.10
CA PHE A 106 29.30 1.18 27.22
C PHE A 106 29.60 1.48 25.74
N GLU A 107 30.85 1.79 25.40
CA GLU A 107 31.33 2.02 24.04
C GLU A 107 31.99 0.74 23.52
N ASP A 108 31.19 -0.16 22.94
CA ASP A 108 31.71 -1.43 22.41
C ASP A 108 32.50 -1.24 21.11
N GLY A 109 33.71 -1.77 21.10
CA GLY A 109 34.55 -1.84 19.91
C GLY A 109 35.04 -0.48 19.43
N THR A 110 35.23 -0.37 18.12
CA THR A 110 35.60 0.90 17.48
C THR A 110 34.34 1.71 17.24
N LEU A 111 34.28 2.90 17.84
CA LEU A 111 33.18 3.84 17.62
C LEU A 111 33.13 4.29 16.15
N PRO A 112 31.94 4.64 15.62
CA PRO A 112 31.78 5.10 14.25
C PRO A 112 32.27 6.55 14.11
N TYR A 113 33.58 6.75 14.19
CA TYR A 113 34.23 8.06 14.27
C TYR A 113 33.90 8.96 13.07
N LEU A 114 33.73 8.42 11.86
CA LEU A 114 33.29 9.19 10.69
C LEU A 114 31.85 9.72 10.86
N SER A 115 30.94 8.90 11.39
CA SER A 115 29.57 9.32 11.70
C SER A 115 29.54 10.36 12.82
N ILE A 116 30.38 10.20 13.85
CA ILE A 116 30.51 11.17 14.94
C ILE A 116 31.02 12.52 14.41
N LEU A 117 32.02 12.51 13.52
CA LEU A 117 32.50 13.71 12.86
C LEU A 117 31.41 14.39 12.03
N ALA A 118 30.60 13.62 11.29
CA ALA A 118 29.49 14.17 10.51
C ALA A 118 28.43 14.91 11.36
N CYS A 119 28.23 14.51 12.63
CA CYS A 119 27.34 15.24 13.54
C CYS A 119 27.76 16.69 13.76
N THR A 120 29.04 17.05 13.60
CA THR A 120 29.51 18.44 13.77
C THR A 120 28.83 19.39 12.80
N ILE A 121 28.61 18.95 11.56
CA ILE A 121 27.92 19.72 10.52
C ILE A 121 26.46 19.95 10.93
N GLY A 122 25.75 18.90 11.35
CA GLY A 122 24.36 18.98 11.79
C GLY A 122 24.18 19.88 13.02
N LEU A 123 25.07 19.76 14.02
CA LEU A 123 25.08 20.62 15.20
C LEU A 123 25.37 22.08 14.85
N GLN A 124 26.24 22.35 13.87
CA GLN A 124 26.50 23.71 13.40
C GLN A 124 25.27 24.30 12.70
N SER A 125 24.57 23.52 11.87
CA SER A 125 23.28 23.94 11.28
C SER A 125 22.24 24.30 12.35
N LEU A 126 22.12 23.48 13.40
CA LEU A 126 21.23 23.79 14.53
C LEU A 126 21.65 25.02 15.33
N ARG A 127 22.95 25.31 15.44
CA ARG A 127 23.43 26.56 16.06
C ARG A 127 23.07 27.78 15.23
N ASN A 128 23.16 27.68 13.91
CA ASN A 128 22.80 28.77 13.00
C ASN A 128 21.28 29.04 13.00
N LEU A 129 20.46 27.99 12.99
CA LEU A 129 18.99 28.11 13.06
C LEU A 129 18.50 28.47 14.46
N THR A 130 19.16 27.97 15.50
CA THR A 130 18.79 27.99 16.92
C THR A 130 17.54 27.15 17.26
N MET A 131 17.59 26.42 18.38
CA MET A 131 16.45 25.60 18.85
C MET A 131 15.20 26.42 19.18
N PRO A 132 15.27 27.62 19.79
CA PRO A 132 14.09 28.45 20.03
C PRO A 132 13.39 28.92 18.75
N ALA A 133 14.14 29.22 17.67
CA ALA A 133 13.51 29.57 16.40
C ALA A 133 12.84 28.36 15.75
N ILE A 134 13.48 27.19 15.80
CA ILE A 134 12.89 25.92 15.36
C ILE A 134 11.59 25.64 16.11
N GLN A 135 11.57 25.76 17.44
CA GLN A 135 10.37 25.55 18.24
C GLN A 135 9.23 26.48 17.81
N ARG A 136 9.49 27.79 17.70
CA ARG A 136 8.46 28.77 17.27
C ARG A 136 7.92 28.46 15.89
N HIS A 137 8.78 28.16 14.93
CA HIS A 137 8.38 27.82 13.55
C HIS A 137 7.48 26.59 13.52
N VAL A 138 7.93 25.51 14.15
CA VAL A 138 7.22 24.24 14.14
C VAL A 138 5.93 24.30 14.95
N ALA A 139 5.90 25.05 16.06
CA ALA A 139 4.69 25.33 16.81
C ALA A 139 3.67 26.09 15.96
N ALA A 140 4.10 27.15 15.23
CA ALA A 140 3.22 27.90 14.34
C ALA A 140 2.60 27.01 13.25
N LEU A 141 3.39 26.15 12.60
CA LEU A 141 2.88 25.20 11.60
C LEU A 141 1.89 24.19 12.22
N THR A 142 2.21 23.67 13.40
CA THR A 142 1.36 22.70 14.08
C THR A 142 0.03 23.33 14.51
N THR A 143 0.05 24.54 15.06
CA THR A 143 -1.15 25.31 15.41
C THR A 143 -1.98 25.64 14.17
N TYR A 144 -1.34 26.08 13.08
CA TYR A 144 -2.02 26.35 11.81
C TYR A 144 -2.71 25.10 11.26
N ALA A 145 -1.99 23.97 11.18
CA ALA A 145 -2.54 22.70 10.73
C ALA A 145 -3.69 22.23 11.63
N TRP A 146 -3.57 22.39 12.95
CA TRP A 146 -4.62 22.05 13.90
C TRP A 146 -5.90 22.86 13.67
N HIS A 147 -5.79 24.19 13.53
CA HIS A 147 -6.94 25.04 13.25
C HIS A 147 -7.59 24.70 11.90
N ALA A 148 -6.79 24.50 10.86
CA ALA A 148 -7.29 24.15 9.54
C ALA A 148 -8.03 22.80 9.55
N LEU A 149 -7.45 21.74 10.14
CA LEU A 149 -8.09 20.42 10.23
C LEU A 149 -9.38 20.46 11.06
N THR A 150 -9.38 21.18 12.18
CA THR A 150 -10.55 21.28 13.05
C THR A 150 -11.63 22.23 12.53
N ALA A 151 -11.35 23.02 11.49
CA ALA A 151 -12.34 23.81 10.77
C ALA A 151 -13.08 22.98 9.70
N LEU A 152 -12.49 21.91 9.17
CA LEU A 152 -13.11 21.10 8.12
C LEU A 152 -14.40 20.40 8.62
N ARG A 153 -15.47 20.54 7.84
CA ARG A 153 -16.78 19.93 8.09
C ARG A 153 -17.30 19.27 6.83
N HIS A 154 -17.96 18.13 6.98
CA HIS A 154 -18.77 17.55 5.91
C HIS A 154 -19.99 18.43 5.62
N ALA A 155 -20.64 18.21 4.48
CA ALA A 155 -21.84 18.94 4.08
C ALA A 155 -23.01 18.88 5.10
N ASN A 156 -23.06 17.85 5.94
CA ASN A 156 -24.04 17.69 7.02
C ASN A 156 -23.61 18.35 8.35
N GLY A 157 -22.48 19.07 8.36
CA GLY A 157 -21.95 19.73 9.56
C GLY A 157 -21.15 18.81 10.49
N ALA A 158 -21.02 17.52 10.19
CA ALA A 158 -20.19 16.61 10.97
C ALA A 158 -18.69 16.95 10.82
N ARG A 159 -17.89 16.63 11.85
CA ARG A 159 -16.43 16.81 11.82
C ARG A 159 -15.80 15.78 10.89
N VAL A 160 -14.79 16.23 10.14
CA VAL A 160 -14.04 15.38 9.21
C VAL A 160 -12.88 14.65 9.90
N CYS A 161 -12.34 15.26 10.96
CA CYS A 161 -11.12 14.83 11.63
C CYS A 161 -11.30 14.85 13.14
N THR A 162 -10.82 13.79 13.80
CA THR A 162 -10.65 13.70 15.25
C THR A 162 -9.16 13.75 15.56
N ILE A 163 -8.72 14.80 16.26
CA ILE A 163 -7.33 14.98 16.69
C ILE A 163 -7.18 14.51 18.13
N TYR A 164 -6.15 13.72 18.40
CA TYR A 164 -5.77 13.29 19.73
C TYR A 164 -4.67 14.21 20.28
N GLY A 165 -4.85 14.69 21.49
CA GLY A 165 -3.88 15.56 22.18
C GLY A 165 -4.39 16.96 22.50
N THR A 166 -3.50 17.78 23.06
CA THR A 166 -3.83 19.06 23.71
C THR A 166 -3.38 20.29 22.93
N HIS A 167 -3.06 20.16 21.63
CA HIS A 167 -2.57 21.25 20.77
C HIS A 167 -3.40 22.55 20.78
N HIS A 168 -4.67 22.46 21.17
CA HIS A 168 -5.60 23.59 21.30
C HIS A 168 -5.48 24.39 22.61
N ARG A 169 -4.76 23.85 23.60
CA ARG A 169 -4.58 24.44 24.94
C ARG A 169 -3.11 24.63 25.29
N ASP A 170 -2.23 23.86 24.66
CA ASP A 170 -0.82 23.81 25.00
C ASP A 170 0.05 24.18 23.78
N PRO A 171 0.61 25.39 23.74
CA PRO A 171 1.53 25.80 22.68
C PRO A 171 2.83 24.99 22.66
N ASP A 172 3.13 24.23 23.74
CA ASP A 172 4.28 23.34 23.85
C ASP A 172 3.93 21.86 23.57
N ALA A 173 2.73 21.56 23.05
CA ALA A 173 2.28 20.20 22.69
C ALA A 173 3.12 19.51 21.60
N GLY A 174 4.12 20.21 21.04
CA GLY A 174 5.11 19.67 20.12
C GLY A 174 4.67 19.69 18.67
N SER A 175 5.44 19.03 17.82
CA SER A 175 5.39 19.16 16.35
C SER A 175 4.51 18.14 15.62
N ILE A 176 3.69 17.40 16.35
CA ILE A 176 3.05 16.18 15.84
C ILE A 176 1.55 16.28 16.06
N ILE A 177 0.77 16.07 15.01
CA ILE A 177 -0.68 15.88 15.12
C ILE A 177 -0.98 14.41 14.90
N ALA A 178 -1.54 13.74 15.92
CA ALA A 178 -2.11 12.40 15.79
C ALA A 178 -3.63 12.53 15.57
N CYS A 179 -4.17 11.89 14.54
CA CYS A 179 -5.58 12.02 14.20
C CYS A 179 -6.14 10.82 13.42
N ASN A 180 -7.47 10.71 13.39
CA ASN A 180 -8.21 9.83 12.50
C ASN A 180 -9.29 10.66 11.78
N PHE A 181 -9.73 10.17 10.62
CA PHE A 181 -10.76 10.81 9.80
C PHE A 181 -12.03 9.97 9.79
N SER A 182 -13.17 10.63 9.63
CA SER A 182 -14.47 9.99 9.56
C SER A 182 -15.20 10.37 8.27
N THR A 183 -16.15 9.53 7.88
CA THR A 183 -17.09 9.79 6.80
C THR A 183 -18.32 10.57 7.32
N PRO A 184 -19.18 11.12 6.43
CA PRO A 184 -20.35 11.90 6.86
C PRO A 184 -21.35 11.12 7.73
N ASP A 185 -21.42 9.81 7.58
CA ASP A 185 -22.22 8.86 8.37
C ASP A 185 -21.54 8.42 9.68
N GLY A 186 -20.33 8.90 9.96
CA GLY A 186 -19.61 8.66 11.21
C GLY A 186 -18.77 7.39 11.23
N ALA A 187 -18.66 6.66 10.11
CA ALA A 187 -17.72 5.56 9.99
C ALA A 187 -16.27 6.07 9.93
N TRP A 188 -15.32 5.25 10.36
CA TRP A 188 -13.90 5.61 10.34
C TRP A 188 -13.29 5.39 8.95
N VAL A 189 -12.34 6.25 8.60
CA VAL A 189 -11.47 6.09 7.44
C VAL A 189 -10.21 5.36 7.89
N GLY A 190 -9.88 4.26 7.21
CA GLY A 190 -8.70 3.46 7.50
C GLY A 190 -7.41 4.22 7.24
N TYR A 191 -6.41 4.08 8.13
CA TYR A 191 -5.14 4.79 7.98
C TYR A 191 -4.31 4.28 6.78
N SER A 192 -4.50 3.05 6.32
CA SER A 192 -3.84 2.45 5.16
C SER A 192 -4.41 3.02 3.86
N GLU A 193 -5.73 3.18 3.79
CA GLU A 193 -6.38 3.93 2.72
C GLU A 193 -5.85 5.36 2.66
N PHE A 194 -5.86 6.05 3.80
CA PHE A 194 -5.38 7.43 3.89
C PHE A 194 -3.94 7.56 3.42
N SER A 195 -3.04 6.69 3.92
CA SER A 195 -1.61 6.70 3.57
C SER A 195 -1.39 6.41 2.09
N THR A 196 -2.15 5.48 1.51
CA THR A 196 -2.06 5.16 0.08
C THR A 196 -2.47 6.35 -0.78
N LEU A 197 -3.58 7.01 -0.43
CA LEU A 197 -4.02 8.22 -1.14
C LEU A 197 -3.04 9.38 -0.95
N ALA A 198 -2.55 9.61 0.28
CA ALA A 198 -1.56 10.64 0.55
C ALA A 198 -0.30 10.43 -0.30
N ALA A 199 0.19 9.19 -0.38
CA ALA A 199 1.36 8.84 -1.19
C ALA A 199 1.14 9.06 -2.70
N LEU A 200 -0.09 8.87 -3.21
CA LEU A 200 -0.40 9.25 -4.59
C LEU A 200 -0.22 10.75 -4.80
N HIS A 201 -0.49 11.57 -3.79
CA HIS A 201 -0.38 13.03 -3.79
C HIS A 201 0.97 13.54 -3.28
N ASP A 202 2.02 12.70 -3.26
CA ASP A 202 3.37 13.05 -2.81
C ASP A 202 3.41 13.53 -1.34
N ILE A 203 2.43 13.10 -0.54
CA ILE A 203 2.33 13.36 0.91
C ILE A 203 2.69 12.08 1.65
N HIS A 204 3.73 12.15 2.49
CA HIS A 204 4.17 11.02 3.30
C HIS A 204 3.83 11.21 4.78
N VAL A 205 2.92 10.39 5.29
CA VAL A 205 2.54 10.35 6.71
C VAL A 205 2.96 9.03 7.35
N ARG A 206 2.98 9.00 8.68
CA ARG A 206 3.18 7.76 9.45
C ARG A 206 1.83 7.27 9.97
N THR A 207 1.63 5.97 10.03
CA THR A 207 0.39 5.34 10.52
C THR A 207 0.67 4.26 11.56
N GLY A 208 -0.37 3.84 12.29
CA GLY A 208 -0.31 2.82 13.35
C GLY A 208 -0.29 3.41 14.76
N CYS A 209 0.30 2.69 15.72
CA CYS A 209 0.39 3.11 17.13
C CYS A 209 1.73 3.76 17.52
N PHE A 210 2.64 4.01 16.56
CA PHE A 210 3.88 4.80 16.75
C PHE A 210 4.79 4.35 17.90
N CYS A 211 4.84 3.05 18.19
CA CYS A 211 5.55 2.49 19.35
C CYS A 211 5.07 3.03 20.71
N ASN A 212 3.85 3.57 20.77
CA ASN A 212 3.16 3.99 21.99
C ASN A 212 1.79 3.30 22.10
N PRO A 213 1.77 1.96 22.27
CA PRO A 213 0.54 1.19 22.29
C PRO A 213 -0.39 1.59 23.44
N GLY A 214 0.15 2.02 24.58
CA GLY A 214 -0.66 2.47 25.72
C GLY A 214 -1.48 3.72 25.42
N ALA A 215 -0.87 4.74 24.82
CA ALA A 215 -1.63 5.93 24.40
C ALA A 215 -2.59 5.63 23.24
N CYS A 216 -2.19 4.76 22.30
CA CYS A 216 -3.03 4.29 21.20
C CYS A 216 -4.31 3.64 21.76
N GLN A 217 -4.14 2.67 22.66
CA GLN A 217 -5.22 1.95 23.32
C GLN A 217 -6.16 2.91 24.08
N ALA A 218 -5.60 3.82 24.88
CA ALA A 218 -6.38 4.76 25.66
C ALA A 218 -7.19 5.73 24.80
N HIS A 219 -6.60 6.29 23.73
CA HIS A 219 -7.28 7.26 22.87
C HIS A 219 -8.29 6.63 21.91
N LEU A 220 -8.09 5.36 21.52
CA LEU A 220 -9.01 4.63 20.64
C LEU A 220 -10.08 3.85 21.42
N GLY A 221 -9.99 3.83 22.76
CA GLY A 221 -10.96 3.14 23.62
C GLY A 221 -10.95 1.62 23.41
N LEU A 222 -9.76 1.04 23.22
CA LEU A 222 -9.58 -0.40 23.02
C LEU A 222 -9.30 -1.09 24.36
N THR A 223 -9.91 -2.24 24.60
CA THR A 223 -9.59 -3.08 25.77
C THR A 223 -8.39 -3.98 25.48
N THR A 224 -7.77 -4.50 26.54
CA THR A 224 -6.65 -5.44 26.37
C THR A 224 -7.10 -6.72 25.67
N ASP A 225 -8.31 -7.20 25.96
CA ASP A 225 -8.87 -8.41 25.33
C ASP A 225 -9.10 -8.20 23.83
N GLU A 226 -9.58 -7.01 23.43
CA GLU A 226 -9.73 -6.64 22.01
C GLU A 226 -8.37 -6.62 21.30
N MET A 227 -7.34 -6.05 21.92
CA MET A 227 -6.00 -6.03 21.34
C MET A 227 -5.42 -7.45 21.18
N LEU A 228 -5.64 -8.33 22.15
CA LEU A 228 -5.24 -9.74 22.06
C LEU A 228 -6.00 -10.46 20.94
N ALA A 229 -7.31 -10.21 20.81
CA ALA A 229 -8.12 -10.78 19.74
C ALA A 229 -7.67 -10.29 18.35
N HIS A 230 -7.36 -9.00 18.20
CA HIS A 230 -6.82 -8.45 16.96
C HIS A 230 -5.48 -9.13 16.60
N MET A 231 -4.59 -9.30 17.57
CA MET A 231 -3.31 -9.98 17.35
C MET A 231 -3.48 -11.45 16.95
N ALA A 232 -4.46 -12.15 17.54
CA ALA A 232 -4.81 -13.51 17.16
C ALA A 232 -5.35 -13.62 15.71
N GLN A 233 -5.98 -12.56 15.21
CA GLN A 233 -6.40 -12.41 13.80
C GLN A 233 -5.24 -12.00 12.87
N GLY A 234 -4.02 -11.86 13.40
CA GLY A 234 -2.80 -11.53 12.65
C GLY A 234 -2.47 -10.04 12.60
N HIS A 235 -3.18 -9.18 13.34
CA HIS A 235 -2.92 -7.74 13.34
C HIS A 235 -1.53 -7.40 13.91
N VAL A 236 -0.80 -6.57 13.18
CA VAL A 236 0.46 -5.96 13.60
C VAL A 236 0.44 -4.46 13.36
N CYS A 237 1.15 -3.70 14.20
CA CYS A 237 1.14 -2.24 14.15
C CYS A 237 1.54 -1.69 12.76
N GLY A 238 0.62 -0.97 12.13
CA GLY A 238 0.84 -0.34 10.82
C GLY A 238 0.62 -1.25 9.61
N ASP A 239 -0.03 -2.41 9.79
CA ASP A 239 -0.49 -3.26 8.69
C ASP A 239 -1.72 -2.69 7.97
N ALA A 240 -2.27 -3.47 7.02
CA ALA A 240 -3.49 -3.12 6.30
C ALA A 240 -4.79 -3.38 7.09
N MET A 241 -4.73 -3.96 8.29
CA MET A 241 -5.89 -4.20 9.18
C MET A 241 -6.09 -2.99 10.10
N ASP A 242 -6.46 -1.88 9.47
CA ASP A 242 -6.53 -0.56 10.10
C ASP A 242 -7.89 -0.23 10.76
N ILE A 243 -8.94 -1.01 10.45
CA ILE A 243 -10.26 -0.96 11.07
C ILE A 243 -10.73 -2.38 11.37
N ILE A 244 -11.09 -2.66 12.62
CA ILE A 244 -11.69 -3.93 13.06
C ILE A 244 -12.97 -3.61 13.83
N HIS A 245 -14.08 -4.28 13.49
CA HIS A 245 -15.40 -4.02 14.07
C HIS A 245 -15.79 -2.53 14.10
N ASN A 246 -15.52 -1.81 12.99
CA ASN A 246 -15.75 -0.38 12.84
C ASN A 246 -15.01 0.50 13.88
N ARG A 247 -13.89 0.02 14.42
CA ARG A 247 -12.97 0.82 15.23
C ARG A 247 -11.58 0.85 14.61
N PRO A 248 -10.91 2.01 14.62
CA PRO A 248 -9.53 2.10 14.18
C PRO A 248 -8.60 1.31 15.11
N THR A 249 -7.60 0.66 14.53
CA THR A 249 -6.54 -0.05 15.28
C THR A 249 -5.29 0.81 15.51
N GLY A 250 -5.29 2.04 14.97
CA GLY A 250 -4.20 3.01 15.04
C GLY A 250 -4.61 4.37 14.51
N ALA A 251 -3.66 5.29 14.44
CA ALA A 251 -3.91 6.66 13.98
C ALA A 251 -3.01 7.05 12.80
N ILE A 252 -3.26 8.24 12.26
CA ILE A 252 -2.39 8.94 11.31
C ILE A 252 -1.60 10.00 12.08
N ARG A 253 -0.30 10.06 11.83
CA ARG A 253 0.62 11.02 12.45
C ARG A 253 1.22 11.95 11.41
N VAL A 254 0.80 13.20 11.48
CA VAL A 254 1.38 14.31 10.72
C VAL A 254 2.51 14.90 11.57
N SER A 255 3.73 14.92 11.04
CA SER A 255 4.93 15.31 11.80
C SER A 255 5.66 16.43 11.09
N PHE A 256 5.74 17.60 11.72
CA PHE A 256 6.45 18.74 11.21
C PHE A 256 7.89 18.79 11.72
N GLY A 257 8.78 19.35 10.91
CA GLY A 257 10.17 19.66 11.25
C GLY A 257 10.52 21.08 10.81
N TYR A 258 11.73 21.54 11.12
CA TYR A 258 12.14 22.91 10.77
C TYR A 258 12.27 23.16 9.25
N MET A 259 12.30 22.09 8.45
CA MET A 259 12.28 22.17 6.99
C MET A 259 10.87 22.19 6.41
N SER A 260 9.85 21.86 7.20
CA SER A 260 8.45 21.97 6.76
C SER A 260 8.08 23.44 6.59
N THR A 261 7.17 23.71 5.66
CA THR A 261 6.71 25.05 5.31
C THR A 261 5.20 25.16 5.47
N GLN A 262 4.67 26.37 5.40
CA GLN A 262 3.22 26.58 5.36
C GLN A 262 2.59 25.95 4.12
N GLN A 263 3.30 25.95 2.98
CA GLN A 263 2.83 25.32 1.73
C GLN A 263 2.64 23.81 1.89
N ASP A 264 3.50 23.14 2.68
CA ASP A 264 3.33 21.71 2.99
C ASP A 264 2.05 21.47 3.80
N VAL A 265 1.74 22.38 4.74
CA VAL A 265 0.48 22.33 5.49
C VAL A 265 -0.70 22.58 4.56
N ASP A 266 -0.64 23.60 3.71
CA ASP A 266 -1.72 23.93 2.76
C ASP A 266 -1.99 22.78 1.80
N ALA A 267 -0.95 22.15 1.25
CA ALA A 267 -1.06 20.97 0.38
C ALA A 267 -1.74 19.81 1.12
N PHE A 268 -1.36 19.57 2.38
CA PHE A 268 -1.99 18.54 3.21
C PHE A 268 -3.47 18.84 3.49
N ILE A 269 -3.81 20.08 3.87
CA ILE A 269 -5.19 20.48 4.13
C ILE A 269 -6.04 20.41 2.86
N MET A 270 -5.50 20.85 1.71
CA MET A 270 -6.19 20.76 0.42
C MET A 270 -6.44 19.32 0.01
N PHE A 271 -5.46 18.42 0.24
CA PHE A 271 -5.64 16.98 0.05
C PHE A 271 -6.78 16.44 0.94
N VAL A 272 -6.78 16.77 2.24
CA VAL A 272 -7.87 16.36 3.14
C VAL A 272 -9.22 16.91 2.67
N ALA A 273 -9.28 18.19 2.32
CA ALA A 273 -10.47 18.86 1.83
C ALA A 273 -11.02 18.23 0.55
N THR A 274 -10.14 17.87 -0.38
CA THR A 274 -10.53 17.30 -1.69
C THR A 274 -11.03 15.87 -1.55
N TYR A 275 -10.35 15.05 -0.73
CA TYR A 275 -10.57 13.60 -0.74
C TYR A 275 -11.36 13.08 0.46
N PHE A 276 -11.44 13.81 1.57
CA PHE A 276 -12.11 13.33 2.78
C PHE A 276 -13.27 14.22 3.23
N VAL A 277 -13.49 15.37 2.58
CA VAL A 277 -14.66 16.21 2.84
C VAL A 277 -15.73 15.97 1.78
N SER A 278 -16.86 15.40 2.19
CA SER A 278 -18.07 15.36 1.35
C SER A 278 -18.67 16.76 1.21
N SER A 279 -18.69 17.30 -0.01
CA SER A 279 -19.37 18.54 -0.40
C SER A 279 -20.74 18.26 -1.02
N ARG A 280 -21.70 19.20 -0.96
CA ARG A 280 -23.05 19.05 -1.56
C ARG A 280 -23.00 18.68 -3.05
N THR A 281 -21.94 19.09 -3.76
CA THR A 281 -21.64 18.74 -5.15
C THR A 281 -21.33 17.26 -5.37
N HIS A 282 -20.72 16.56 -4.41
CA HIS A 282 -20.48 15.10 -4.51
C HIS A 282 -21.76 14.27 -4.36
N LEU A 283 -22.72 14.73 -3.55
CA LEU A 283 -24.06 14.13 -3.42
C LEU A 283 -24.96 14.47 -4.61
N ALA A 284 -24.71 15.58 -5.31
CA ALA A 284 -25.44 15.95 -6.52
C ALA A 284 -24.90 15.22 -7.77
N ALA A 285 -23.61 14.92 -7.82
CA ALA A 285 -23.01 14.16 -8.93
C ALA A 285 -23.50 12.70 -9.00
N SER A 286 -23.98 12.12 -7.89
CA SER A 286 -24.69 10.83 -7.89
C SER A 286 -26.18 10.95 -8.24
N ARG A 287 -26.70 12.17 -8.43
CA ARG A 287 -28.12 12.44 -8.73
C ARG A 287 -28.34 13.31 -9.97
N LEU A 288 -27.36 13.44 -10.85
CA LEU A 288 -27.63 13.89 -12.22
C LEU A 288 -28.30 12.73 -12.97
N GLN A 289 -29.60 12.59 -12.75
CA GLN A 289 -30.50 11.96 -13.70
C GLN A 289 -30.43 12.77 -15.00
N VAL A 290 -29.55 12.35 -15.91
CA VAL A 290 -29.68 12.74 -17.31
C VAL A 290 -30.92 12.03 -17.83
N GLY A 291 -31.81 12.82 -18.44
CA GLY A 291 -33.14 12.40 -18.87
C GLY A 291 -33.15 11.12 -19.69
N HIS A 292 -34.26 10.39 -19.56
CA HIS A 292 -34.60 9.27 -20.42
C HIS A 292 -34.53 9.70 -21.89
N ASP A 293 -33.53 9.19 -22.58
CA ASP A 293 -33.65 8.82 -23.99
C ASP A 293 -33.57 7.29 -24.07
N VAL A 294 -34.43 6.75 -24.94
CA VAL A 294 -34.64 5.34 -25.29
C VAL A 294 -33.34 4.51 -25.23
N PRO A 295 -33.32 3.28 -24.65
CA PRO A 295 -32.09 2.50 -24.55
C PRO A 295 -31.54 2.21 -25.95
N ALA A 296 -30.40 2.81 -26.27
CA ALA A 296 -29.58 2.30 -27.36
C ALA A 296 -29.25 0.84 -27.05
N SER A 297 -29.43 -0.06 -28.01
CA SER A 297 -29.03 -1.46 -27.86
C SER A 297 -27.57 -1.52 -27.40
N ILE A 298 -27.29 -2.07 -26.22
CA ILE A 298 -25.91 -2.22 -25.72
C ILE A 298 -25.19 -3.19 -26.65
N ARG A 299 -23.94 -2.89 -27.01
CA ARG A 299 -23.14 -3.73 -27.92
C ARG A 299 -21.73 -3.93 -27.41
N LEU A 300 -21.18 -5.10 -27.73
CA LEU A 300 -19.74 -5.37 -27.60
C LEU A 300 -18.98 -4.58 -28.66
N VAL A 301 -18.17 -3.61 -28.24
CA VAL A 301 -17.44 -2.71 -29.15
C VAL A 301 -15.94 -2.97 -29.21
N LYS A 302 -15.42 -3.79 -28.30
CA LYS A 302 -14.00 -4.19 -28.31
C LYS A 302 -13.79 -5.50 -27.57
N ILE A 303 -13.01 -6.39 -28.18
CA ILE A 303 -12.46 -7.58 -27.53
C ILE A 303 -10.94 -7.39 -27.44
N ALA A 304 -10.40 -7.52 -26.22
CA ALA A 304 -8.98 -7.44 -25.96
C ALA A 304 -8.49 -8.70 -25.25
N VAL A 305 -7.52 -9.36 -25.88
CA VAL A 305 -6.78 -10.51 -25.33
C VAL A 305 -5.43 -10.01 -24.86
N PHE A 306 -4.94 -10.49 -23.72
CA PHE A 306 -3.63 -10.17 -23.19
C PHE A 306 -2.81 -11.45 -23.00
N PRO A 307 -2.27 -12.04 -24.08
CA PRO A 307 -1.64 -13.35 -24.03
C PRO A 307 -0.54 -13.45 -22.97
N ILE A 308 0.34 -12.44 -22.91
CA ILE A 308 1.38 -12.32 -21.91
C ILE A 308 0.93 -11.33 -20.82
N LYS A 309 0.93 -11.77 -19.57
CA LYS A 309 0.60 -10.94 -18.41
C LYS A 309 1.42 -9.65 -18.42
N SER A 310 0.74 -8.53 -18.19
CA SER A 310 1.32 -7.18 -18.13
C SER A 310 1.90 -6.64 -19.44
N CYS A 311 1.78 -7.38 -20.56
CA CYS A 311 2.08 -6.88 -21.90
C CYS A 311 0.85 -6.21 -22.56
N GLY A 312 1.06 -5.60 -23.72
CA GLY A 312 0.02 -4.92 -24.50
C GLY A 312 -1.12 -5.85 -24.94
N ALA A 313 -2.27 -5.23 -25.24
CA ALA A 313 -3.45 -5.91 -25.73
C ALA A 313 -3.29 -6.34 -27.20
N MET A 314 -3.87 -7.48 -27.53
CA MET A 314 -4.23 -7.89 -28.89
C MET A 314 -5.73 -7.64 -29.07
N HIS A 315 -6.07 -6.76 -30.00
CA HIS A 315 -7.47 -6.47 -30.34
C HIS A 315 -7.93 -7.39 -31.47
N VAL A 316 -9.16 -7.89 -31.36
CA VAL A 316 -9.74 -8.86 -32.29
C VAL A 316 -11.21 -8.57 -32.54
N ASP A 317 -11.68 -8.86 -33.76
CA ASP A 317 -13.10 -8.69 -34.11
C ASP A 317 -13.96 -9.87 -33.64
N ARG A 318 -13.35 -11.04 -33.44
CA ARG A 318 -13.99 -12.22 -32.85
C ARG A 318 -12.99 -13.06 -32.08
N TRP A 319 -13.42 -13.72 -31.02
CA TRP A 319 -12.54 -14.63 -30.26
C TRP A 319 -13.28 -15.75 -29.54
N ARG A 320 -12.55 -16.83 -29.25
CA ARG A 320 -13.07 -17.97 -28.49
C ARG A 320 -13.19 -17.61 -27.01
N VAL A 321 -14.36 -17.89 -26.44
CA VAL A 321 -14.69 -17.70 -25.02
C VAL A 321 -14.88 -19.04 -24.33
N GLY A 322 -14.53 -19.13 -23.05
CA GLY A 322 -14.83 -20.30 -22.23
C GLY A 322 -14.69 -19.99 -20.73
N ALA A 323 -14.88 -21.02 -19.90
CA ALA A 323 -14.85 -20.88 -18.43
C ALA A 323 -13.55 -20.26 -17.88
N ARG A 324 -12.44 -20.44 -18.60
CA ARG A 324 -11.10 -19.93 -18.23
C ARG A 324 -10.81 -18.50 -18.70
N GLY A 325 -11.74 -17.85 -19.40
CA GLY A 325 -11.51 -16.56 -20.05
C GLY A 325 -11.56 -16.64 -21.58
N LEU A 326 -11.05 -15.60 -22.23
CA LEU A 326 -10.73 -15.63 -23.65
C LEU A 326 -9.59 -16.65 -23.89
N LEU A 327 -9.65 -17.40 -25.00
CA LEU A 327 -8.61 -18.39 -25.31
C LEU A 327 -7.22 -17.73 -25.36
N PHE A 328 -6.21 -18.35 -24.72
CA PHE A 328 -4.84 -17.83 -24.57
C PHE A 328 -4.68 -16.56 -23.72
N ASP A 329 -5.73 -16.04 -23.08
CA ASP A 329 -5.64 -14.84 -22.26
C ASP A 329 -4.84 -15.10 -20.97
N ARG A 330 -3.79 -14.29 -20.74
CA ARG A 330 -2.83 -14.41 -19.61
C ARG A 330 -2.27 -15.83 -19.44
N GLU A 331 -2.10 -16.58 -20.52
CA GLU A 331 -1.52 -17.92 -20.48
C GLU A 331 0.00 -17.90 -20.23
N TRP A 332 0.65 -16.78 -20.56
CA TRP A 332 2.07 -16.56 -20.30
C TRP A 332 2.32 -15.42 -19.31
N ALA A 333 3.46 -15.47 -18.62
CA ALA A 333 3.96 -14.39 -17.77
C ALA A 333 5.48 -14.26 -17.89
N LEU A 334 6.01 -13.07 -17.57
CA LEU A 334 7.44 -12.87 -17.39
C LEU A 334 7.77 -12.88 -15.89
N VAL A 335 8.83 -13.57 -15.51
CA VAL A 335 9.32 -13.66 -14.14
C VAL A 335 10.80 -13.27 -14.06
N ASP A 336 11.20 -12.77 -12.91
CA ASP A 336 12.60 -12.58 -12.56
C ASP A 336 13.25 -13.96 -12.32
N PRO A 337 14.29 -14.35 -13.09
CA PRO A 337 14.88 -15.67 -12.98
C PRO A 337 15.63 -15.90 -11.65
N ALA A 338 16.04 -14.85 -10.95
CA ALA A 338 16.77 -14.96 -9.68
C ALA A 338 15.82 -15.09 -8.48
N THR A 339 14.72 -14.34 -8.48
CA THR A 339 13.76 -14.33 -7.35
C THR A 339 12.51 -15.17 -7.58
N GLY A 340 12.20 -15.50 -8.84
CA GLY A 340 10.95 -16.13 -9.22
C GLY A 340 9.74 -15.19 -9.15
N ALA A 341 9.91 -13.89 -8.91
CA ALA A 341 8.79 -12.96 -8.83
C ALA A 341 8.26 -12.59 -10.22
N ALA A 342 6.94 -12.63 -10.42
CA ALA A 342 6.32 -12.19 -11.67
C ALA A 342 6.42 -10.68 -11.87
N PHE A 343 6.81 -10.25 -13.08
CA PHE A 343 6.85 -8.85 -13.43
C PHE A 343 5.43 -8.27 -13.66
N SER A 344 5.27 -7.00 -13.33
CA SER A 344 4.05 -6.24 -13.57
C SER A 344 4.35 -4.84 -14.10
N GLN A 345 3.38 -4.23 -14.78
CA GLN A 345 3.50 -2.85 -15.26
C GLN A 345 3.74 -1.85 -14.12
N LYS A 346 3.40 -2.19 -12.86
CA LYS A 346 3.69 -1.35 -11.68
C LYS A 346 5.18 -1.17 -11.47
N HIS A 347 5.97 -2.23 -11.66
CA HIS A 347 7.42 -2.23 -11.43
C HIS A 347 8.23 -2.19 -12.73
N MET A 348 7.61 -2.54 -13.86
CA MET A 348 8.23 -2.56 -15.17
C MET A 348 7.25 -2.03 -16.25
N PRO A 349 6.97 -0.72 -16.26
CA PRO A 349 6.04 -0.09 -17.20
C PRO A 349 6.29 -0.38 -18.68
N LEU A 350 7.56 -0.57 -19.08
CA LEU A 350 7.97 -0.92 -20.45
C LEU A 350 7.35 -2.22 -20.97
N MET A 351 6.90 -3.14 -20.10
CA MET A 351 6.16 -4.32 -20.54
C MET A 351 4.93 -3.93 -21.37
N ALA A 352 4.33 -2.77 -21.09
CA ALA A 352 3.19 -2.26 -21.81
C ALA A 352 3.47 -2.03 -23.31
N THR A 353 4.72 -1.91 -23.76
CA THR A 353 5.09 -1.71 -25.17
C THR A 353 5.32 -3.02 -25.93
N ILE A 354 5.31 -4.17 -25.24
CA ILE A 354 5.42 -5.49 -25.85
C ILE A 354 4.06 -5.88 -26.44
N ARG A 355 4.02 -6.29 -27.70
CA ARG A 355 2.84 -6.62 -28.50
C ARG A 355 2.80 -8.11 -28.81
N PRO A 356 2.20 -8.94 -27.94
CA PRO A 356 1.92 -10.34 -28.24
C PRO A 356 0.69 -10.46 -29.15
N VAL A 357 0.78 -11.31 -30.18
CA VAL A 357 -0.30 -11.65 -31.11
C VAL A 357 -0.38 -13.16 -31.23
N VAL A 358 -1.52 -13.73 -30.88
CA VAL A 358 -1.83 -15.15 -31.06
C VAL A 358 -2.50 -15.31 -32.41
N ASP A 359 -1.85 -16.04 -33.31
CA ASP A 359 -2.36 -16.41 -34.62
C ASP A 359 -2.86 -17.87 -34.55
N LEU A 360 -4.19 -18.03 -34.56
CA LEU A 360 -4.83 -19.34 -34.50
C LEU A 360 -4.71 -20.12 -35.82
N ASP A 361 -4.52 -19.45 -36.95
CA ASP A 361 -4.41 -20.10 -38.26
C ASP A 361 -2.98 -20.60 -38.47
N ALA A 362 -1.99 -19.75 -38.18
CA ALA A 362 -0.57 -20.12 -38.24
C ALA A 362 -0.12 -21.02 -37.06
N GLN A 363 -0.94 -21.14 -36.01
CA GLN A 363 -0.60 -21.81 -34.75
C GLN A 363 0.66 -21.23 -34.08
N GLN A 364 0.80 -19.91 -34.08
CA GLN A 364 1.96 -19.18 -33.54
C GLN A 364 1.56 -18.08 -32.55
N LEU A 365 2.40 -17.86 -31.54
CA LEU A 365 2.47 -16.63 -30.76
C LEU A 365 3.60 -15.76 -31.33
N HIS A 366 3.25 -14.63 -31.94
CA HIS A 366 4.19 -13.61 -32.37
C HIS A 366 4.33 -12.54 -31.29
N VAL A 367 5.56 -12.14 -30.99
CA VAL A 367 5.85 -11.08 -30.02
C VAL A 367 6.73 -10.04 -30.68
N SER A 368 6.31 -8.78 -30.60
CA SER A 368 7.03 -7.62 -31.13
C SER A 368 7.06 -6.48 -30.11
N CYS A 369 7.86 -5.45 -30.39
CA CYS A 369 7.92 -4.22 -29.58
C CYS A 369 8.17 -3.07 -30.55
N ASP A 370 7.35 -2.02 -30.49
CA ASP A 370 7.28 -0.95 -31.50
C ASP A 370 8.63 -0.25 -31.76
N ASN A 371 9.55 -0.28 -30.79
CA ASN A 371 10.88 0.35 -30.85
C ASN A 371 12.02 -0.62 -31.25
N ARG A 372 11.72 -1.83 -31.73
CA ARG A 372 12.73 -2.85 -32.11
C ARG A 372 12.31 -3.62 -33.37
N SER A 373 13.29 -3.88 -34.24
CA SER A 373 13.06 -4.62 -35.49
C SER A 373 12.91 -6.14 -35.30
N SER A 374 13.46 -6.70 -34.22
CA SER A 374 13.48 -8.15 -33.97
C SER A 374 12.13 -8.66 -33.44
N LYS A 375 11.51 -9.61 -34.15
CA LYS A 375 10.29 -10.32 -33.73
C LYS A 375 10.63 -11.70 -33.16
N LEU A 376 9.84 -12.15 -32.19
CA LEU A 376 9.92 -13.50 -31.63
C LEU A 376 8.67 -14.29 -32.07
N SER A 377 8.83 -15.55 -32.46
CA SER A 377 7.72 -16.44 -32.78
C SER A 377 7.84 -17.75 -32.01
N ILE A 378 6.75 -18.19 -31.38
CA ILE A 378 6.69 -19.40 -30.56
C ILE A 378 5.48 -20.23 -31.00
N PRO A 379 5.64 -21.52 -31.36
CA PRO A 379 4.50 -22.35 -31.71
C PRO A 379 3.52 -22.52 -30.54
N LEU A 380 2.20 -22.38 -30.78
CA LEU A 380 1.19 -22.45 -29.72
C LEU A 380 1.10 -23.83 -29.07
N HIS A 381 1.45 -24.90 -29.80
CA HIS A 381 1.51 -26.26 -29.27
C HIS A 381 2.78 -26.52 -28.44
N TYR A 382 3.80 -25.66 -28.53
CA TYR A 382 5.05 -25.85 -27.81
C TYR A 382 4.90 -25.45 -26.34
N VAL A 383 5.05 -26.45 -25.47
CA VAL A 383 4.98 -26.32 -24.02
C VAL A 383 6.31 -26.81 -23.44
N PRO A 384 7.15 -25.94 -22.83
CA PRO A 384 8.49 -26.32 -22.38
C PRO A 384 8.47 -27.44 -21.33
N ASN A 385 9.48 -28.31 -21.29
CA ASN A 385 9.57 -29.40 -20.29
C ASN A 385 10.24 -29.00 -18.97
N SER A 386 10.49 -27.71 -18.75
CA SER A 386 11.15 -27.19 -17.54
C SER A 386 10.10 -26.64 -16.56
N PRO A 387 9.61 -27.44 -15.61
CA PRO A 387 8.70 -26.93 -14.58
C PRO A 387 9.43 -25.92 -13.69
N THR A 388 8.73 -24.88 -13.29
CA THR A 388 9.26 -23.84 -12.40
C THR A 388 8.17 -23.37 -11.44
N ARG A 389 8.57 -23.12 -10.19
CA ARG A 389 7.73 -22.44 -9.20
C ARG A 389 8.09 -20.97 -9.21
N PHE A 390 7.08 -20.12 -9.18
CA PHE A 390 7.27 -18.68 -9.22
C PHE A 390 6.15 -18.00 -8.44
N GLN A 391 6.36 -16.75 -8.02
CA GLN A 391 5.43 -16.00 -7.20
C GLN A 391 4.61 -15.04 -8.05
N LEU A 392 3.28 -15.17 -8.00
CA LEU A 392 2.32 -14.30 -8.65
C LEU A 392 1.48 -13.61 -7.57
N CYS A 393 1.67 -12.30 -7.38
CA CYS A 393 1.10 -11.58 -6.23
C CYS A 393 1.52 -12.24 -4.90
N ALA A 394 0.58 -12.66 -4.05
CA ALA A 394 0.85 -13.34 -2.79
C ALA A 394 0.89 -14.89 -2.92
N GLU A 395 0.61 -15.42 -4.11
CA GLU A 395 0.45 -16.86 -4.33
C GLU A 395 1.67 -17.47 -5.03
N HIS A 396 1.97 -18.73 -4.70
CA HIS A 396 2.95 -19.52 -5.44
C HIS A 396 2.25 -20.28 -6.57
N CYS A 397 2.71 -20.05 -7.80
CA CYS A 397 2.20 -20.68 -9.01
C CYS A 397 3.23 -21.66 -9.60
N GLN A 398 2.73 -22.64 -10.35
CA GLN A 398 3.55 -23.51 -11.18
C GLN A 398 3.40 -23.14 -12.66
N GLY A 399 4.49 -23.20 -13.40
CA GLY A 399 4.50 -22.97 -14.84
C GLY A 399 5.66 -23.69 -15.52
N ARG A 400 5.76 -23.54 -16.84
CA ARG A 400 6.83 -24.13 -17.65
C ARG A 400 7.69 -23.04 -18.29
N LYS A 401 8.98 -23.04 -17.98
CA LYS A 401 9.95 -22.01 -18.36
C LYS A 401 10.51 -22.25 -19.76
N TYR A 402 10.54 -21.20 -20.58
CA TYR A 402 11.15 -21.24 -21.91
C TYR A 402 12.69 -21.16 -21.85
N ASN A 403 13.33 -21.51 -22.97
CA ASN A 403 14.79 -21.54 -23.11
C ASN A 403 15.43 -20.14 -23.18
N ASP A 404 16.74 -20.10 -23.11
CA ASP A 404 17.52 -18.86 -23.05
C ASP A 404 17.37 -17.99 -24.30
N THR A 405 17.13 -18.59 -25.48
CA THR A 405 16.87 -17.84 -26.71
C THR A 405 15.60 -17.00 -26.61
N VAL A 406 14.50 -17.57 -26.12
CA VAL A 406 13.24 -16.86 -25.88
C VAL A 406 13.44 -15.79 -24.81
N ASN A 407 14.10 -16.16 -23.71
CA ASN A 407 14.33 -15.28 -22.56
C ASN A 407 15.24 -14.08 -22.89
N ALA A 408 16.24 -14.29 -23.77
CA ALA A 408 17.15 -13.25 -24.23
C ALA A 408 16.40 -12.15 -25.00
N TRP A 409 15.37 -12.49 -25.77
CA TRP A 409 14.56 -11.50 -26.47
C TRP A 409 13.88 -10.54 -25.48
N PHE A 410 13.17 -11.06 -24.47
CA PHE A 410 12.54 -10.23 -23.44
C PHE A 410 13.55 -9.43 -22.63
N THR A 411 14.68 -10.06 -22.28
CA THR A 411 15.78 -9.40 -21.56
C THR A 411 16.34 -8.22 -22.34
N SER A 412 16.49 -8.35 -23.65
CA SER A 412 16.98 -7.26 -24.52
C SER A 412 16.01 -6.09 -24.64
N VAL A 413 14.70 -6.35 -24.56
CA VAL A 413 13.65 -5.32 -24.62
C VAL A 413 13.54 -4.58 -23.29
N LEU A 414 13.58 -5.31 -22.17
CA LEU A 414 13.29 -4.76 -20.84
C LEU A 414 14.55 -4.29 -20.08
N GLY A 415 15.75 -4.60 -20.59
CA GLY A 415 17.02 -4.24 -19.96
C GLY A 415 17.28 -4.95 -18.63
N ARG A 416 16.52 -6.02 -18.34
CA ARG A 416 16.59 -6.80 -17.10
C ARG A 416 16.43 -8.28 -17.42
N PRO A 417 17.13 -9.19 -16.71
CA PRO A 417 16.94 -10.62 -16.89
C PRO A 417 15.48 -11.03 -16.72
N CYS A 418 14.91 -11.69 -17.74
CA CYS A 418 13.52 -12.13 -17.77
C CYS A 418 13.44 -13.59 -18.19
N ALA A 419 12.55 -14.35 -17.57
CA ALA A 419 12.16 -15.67 -18.04
C ALA A 419 10.68 -15.70 -18.42
N LEU A 420 10.36 -16.19 -19.62
CA LEU A 420 8.99 -16.46 -20.03
C LEU A 420 8.53 -17.78 -19.42
N VAL A 421 7.35 -17.78 -18.80
CA VAL A 421 6.70 -18.97 -18.25
C VAL A 421 5.29 -19.11 -18.82
N ARG A 422 4.86 -20.34 -19.06
CA ARG A 422 3.49 -20.68 -19.48
C ARG A 422 2.76 -21.44 -18.37
N ALA A 423 1.47 -21.19 -18.19
CA ALA A 423 0.64 -21.91 -17.23
C ALA A 423 0.53 -23.41 -17.58
N THR A 424 0.52 -24.28 -16.58
CA THR A 424 0.25 -25.71 -16.75
C THR A 424 -1.24 -25.99 -16.57
N SER A 425 -1.90 -26.53 -17.60
CA SER A 425 -3.34 -26.84 -17.56
C SER A 425 -3.68 -28.14 -16.79
N THR A 426 -2.69 -28.81 -16.18
CA THR A 426 -2.86 -30.17 -15.64
C THR A 426 -2.19 -30.31 -14.27
N GLY A 427 -2.99 -30.41 -13.20
CA GLY A 427 -2.51 -30.71 -11.86
C GLY A 427 -3.64 -30.97 -10.87
N THR A 428 -3.87 -32.24 -10.53
CA THR A 428 -4.86 -32.78 -9.59
C THR A 428 -4.51 -32.56 -8.10
N HIS A 429 -3.83 -31.47 -7.73
CA HIS A 429 -3.51 -31.19 -6.33
C HIS A 429 -3.63 -29.69 -6.00
N HIS A 430 -4.68 -29.35 -5.23
CA HIS A 430 -4.86 -28.18 -4.33
C HIS A 430 -4.29 -26.78 -4.71
N THR A 431 -4.07 -26.47 -5.99
CA THR A 431 -3.82 -25.09 -6.46
C THR A 431 -4.67 -24.81 -7.71
N THR A 432 -5.95 -24.53 -7.46
CA THR A 432 -7.08 -24.47 -8.40
C THR A 432 -7.15 -23.18 -9.22
N ARG A 433 -6.08 -22.80 -9.93
CA ARG A 433 -6.14 -21.64 -10.83
C ARG A 433 -6.63 -22.05 -12.22
N THR A 434 -7.93 -21.90 -12.44
CA THR A 434 -8.58 -22.17 -13.74
C THR A 434 -8.38 -21.04 -14.76
N ASN A 435 -7.98 -19.82 -14.37
CA ASN A 435 -7.95 -18.63 -15.23
C ASN A 435 -6.54 -18.17 -15.67
N GLY A 436 -5.60 -19.11 -15.80
CA GLY A 436 -4.20 -18.78 -16.12
C GLY A 436 -3.56 -17.82 -15.10
N PHE A 437 -2.84 -16.79 -15.60
CA PHE A 437 -2.20 -15.76 -14.76
C PHE A 437 -3.00 -14.46 -14.63
N ALA A 438 -4.33 -14.49 -14.88
CA ALA A 438 -5.23 -13.38 -14.56
C ALA A 438 -5.20 -13.06 -13.05
N ASN A 439 -5.50 -11.82 -12.63
CA ASN A 439 -5.36 -11.47 -11.20
C ASN A 439 -6.46 -12.08 -10.33
N GLU A 440 -7.73 -11.90 -10.72
CA GLU A 440 -8.89 -12.22 -9.88
C GLU A 440 -9.96 -13.00 -10.64
N ALA A 441 -10.32 -12.59 -11.86
CA ALA A 441 -11.39 -13.23 -12.64
C ALA A 441 -11.00 -13.46 -14.12
N PRO A 442 -11.70 -14.36 -14.85
CA PRO A 442 -11.37 -14.68 -16.24
C PRO A 442 -11.72 -13.57 -17.23
N PHE A 443 -12.68 -12.70 -16.88
CA PHE A 443 -13.03 -11.53 -17.69
C PHE A 443 -13.08 -10.27 -16.82
N LEU A 444 -12.71 -9.16 -17.45
CA LEU A 444 -12.98 -7.82 -16.96
C LEU A 444 -13.83 -7.09 -18.00
N VAL A 445 -15.00 -6.63 -17.58
CA VAL A 445 -15.96 -5.87 -18.37
C VAL A 445 -15.86 -4.41 -18.00
N LEU A 446 -15.96 -3.53 -19.00
CA LEU A 446 -15.93 -2.09 -18.79
C LEU A 446 -16.80 -1.39 -19.84
N SER A 447 -17.58 -0.40 -19.43
CA SER A 447 -18.31 0.42 -20.41
C SER A 447 -17.43 1.54 -20.96
N ARG A 448 -17.55 1.80 -22.28
CA ARG A 448 -16.93 2.95 -22.93
C ARG A 448 -17.46 4.26 -22.35
N ALA A 449 -18.71 4.29 -21.91
CA ALA A 449 -19.31 5.42 -21.21
C ALA A 449 -18.58 5.75 -19.89
N SER A 450 -18.21 4.74 -19.08
CA SER A 450 -17.38 4.91 -17.88
C SER A 450 -16.02 5.54 -18.21
N VAL A 451 -15.37 5.09 -19.29
CA VAL A 451 -14.07 5.63 -19.71
C VAL A 451 -14.19 7.07 -20.21
N ARG A 452 -15.23 7.38 -20.98
CA ARG A 452 -15.52 8.77 -21.43
C ARG A 452 -15.78 9.70 -20.25
N LEU A 453 -16.52 9.26 -19.23
CA LEU A 453 -16.76 10.05 -18.01
C LEU A 453 -15.47 10.28 -17.22
N LEU A 454 -14.61 9.26 -17.09
CA LEU A 454 -13.32 9.45 -16.46
C LEU A 454 -12.46 10.43 -17.26
N HIS A 455 -12.48 10.33 -18.60
CA HIS A 455 -11.73 11.22 -19.47
C HIS A 455 -12.24 12.67 -19.41
N SER A 456 -13.56 12.91 -19.29
CA SER A 456 -14.08 14.28 -19.13
C SER A 456 -13.71 14.92 -17.79
N LYS A 457 -13.50 14.09 -16.75
CA LYS A 457 -12.94 14.53 -15.45
C LYS A 457 -11.42 14.71 -15.50
N PHE A 458 -10.76 14.18 -16.52
CA PHE A 458 -9.34 14.29 -16.74
C PHE A 458 -9.04 15.59 -17.49
N GLY A 459 -8.71 16.66 -16.77
CA GLY A 459 -8.37 17.97 -17.35
C GLY A 459 -7.01 18.04 -18.08
N GLY A 460 -6.43 16.90 -18.46
CA GLY A 460 -5.16 16.84 -19.19
C GLY A 460 -5.37 16.69 -20.71
N THR A 461 -4.35 17.04 -21.50
CA THR A 461 -4.38 16.91 -22.97
C THR A 461 -4.25 15.46 -23.46
N ASP A 462 -3.78 14.55 -22.60
CA ASP A 462 -3.59 13.14 -22.93
C ASP A 462 -4.90 12.35 -22.91
N THR A 463 -5.14 11.54 -23.93
CA THR A 463 -6.27 10.61 -23.94
C THR A 463 -6.03 9.44 -22.98
N ILE A 464 -7.05 9.12 -22.16
CA ILE A 464 -7.06 7.90 -21.36
C ILE A 464 -7.42 6.73 -22.28
N SER A 465 -6.47 5.82 -22.52
CA SER A 465 -6.72 4.61 -23.30
C SER A 465 -7.50 3.58 -22.48
N GLU A 466 -8.51 2.97 -23.10
CA GLU A 466 -9.26 1.82 -22.56
C GLU A 466 -8.31 0.66 -22.17
N ASP A 467 -7.21 0.49 -22.91
CA ASP A 467 -6.23 -0.58 -22.68
C ASP A 467 -5.50 -0.42 -21.34
N GLY A 468 -5.43 0.79 -20.79
CA GLY A 468 -4.86 1.04 -19.46
C GLY A 468 -5.63 0.35 -18.33
N PHE A 469 -6.93 0.07 -18.54
CA PHE A 469 -7.74 -0.69 -17.59
C PHE A 469 -7.65 -2.20 -17.79
N ARG A 470 -7.07 -2.64 -18.91
CA ARG A 470 -6.86 -4.05 -19.26
C ARG A 470 -8.15 -4.89 -19.25
N ALA A 471 -9.28 -4.26 -19.55
CA ALA A 471 -10.56 -4.94 -19.70
C ALA A 471 -10.55 -5.83 -20.96
N ASN A 472 -11.18 -7.00 -20.87
CA ASN A 472 -11.31 -7.93 -21.97
C ASN A 472 -12.45 -7.57 -22.90
N LEU A 473 -13.55 -7.06 -22.33
CA LEU A 473 -14.80 -6.78 -23.03
C LEU A 473 -15.15 -5.31 -22.79
N ILE A 474 -15.13 -4.50 -23.85
CA ILE A 474 -15.63 -3.12 -23.79
C ILE A 474 -17.00 -3.06 -24.43
N LEU A 475 -17.95 -2.48 -23.70
CA LEU A 475 -19.34 -2.36 -24.12
C LEU A 475 -19.71 -0.89 -24.31
N ASP A 476 -20.59 -0.59 -25.27
CA ASP A 476 -21.11 0.76 -25.51
C ASP A 476 -22.64 0.73 -25.60
N GLY A 477 -23.28 1.88 -25.40
CA GLY A 477 -24.74 2.02 -25.40
C GLY A 477 -25.40 1.98 -24.02
N CYS A 478 -24.63 1.90 -22.93
CA CYS A 478 -25.13 2.02 -21.55
C CYS A 478 -24.68 3.33 -20.88
N ARG A 479 -25.29 3.68 -19.73
CA ARG A 479 -24.88 4.86 -18.94
C ARG A 479 -23.49 4.62 -18.33
N PRO A 480 -22.72 5.69 -18.02
CA PRO A 480 -21.48 5.54 -17.28
C PRO A 480 -21.71 4.79 -15.96
N HIS A 481 -20.89 3.78 -15.70
CA HIS A 481 -20.94 2.90 -14.53
C HIS A 481 -22.16 1.98 -14.43
N GLU A 482 -23.02 1.92 -15.45
CA GLU A 482 -24.18 1.03 -15.43
C GLU A 482 -23.76 -0.44 -15.29
N GLU A 483 -22.56 -0.80 -15.75
CA GLU A 483 -22.02 -2.15 -15.56
C GLU A 483 -21.96 -2.59 -14.09
N ASP A 484 -21.88 -1.66 -13.13
CA ASP A 484 -21.85 -1.95 -11.70
C ASP A 484 -23.14 -2.59 -11.18
N GLU A 485 -24.26 -2.38 -11.88
CA GLU A 485 -25.58 -2.86 -11.47
C GLU A 485 -25.90 -4.23 -12.07
N TRP A 486 -25.08 -4.77 -12.98
CA TRP A 486 -25.43 -5.97 -13.73
C TRP A 486 -25.20 -7.24 -12.91
N GLY A 487 -26.23 -8.10 -12.80
CA GLY A 487 -26.08 -9.45 -12.26
C GLY A 487 -25.62 -10.45 -13.33
N GLU A 488 -26.48 -10.68 -14.32
CA GLU A 488 -26.21 -11.53 -15.47
C GLU A 488 -26.45 -10.77 -16.77
N PHE A 489 -25.62 -11.04 -17.77
CA PHE A 489 -25.74 -10.46 -19.10
C PHE A 489 -25.34 -11.46 -20.18
N PHE A 490 -25.88 -11.26 -21.38
CA PHE A 490 -25.64 -12.09 -22.55
C PHE A 490 -24.88 -11.27 -23.58
N ILE A 491 -23.88 -11.87 -24.23
CA ILE A 491 -23.28 -11.34 -25.46
C ILE A 491 -23.68 -12.29 -26.59
N GLY A 492 -24.58 -11.85 -27.47
CA GLY A 492 -25.23 -12.78 -28.39
C GLY A 492 -25.94 -13.91 -27.60
N PRO A 493 -25.67 -15.19 -27.91
CA PRO A 493 -26.27 -16.33 -27.18
C PRO A 493 -25.53 -16.70 -25.89
N HIS A 494 -24.45 -16.00 -25.53
CA HIS A 494 -23.50 -16.44 -24.52
C HIS A 494 -23.72 -15.74 -23.17
N ALA A 495 -23.99 -16.52 -22.12
CA ALA A 495 -24.27 -16.02 -20.78
C ALA A 495 -23.00 -15.73 -19.96
N PHE A 496 -23.00 -14.58 -19.29
CA PHE A 496 -21.97 -14.14 -18.37
C PHE A 496 -22.60 -13.70 -17.05
N ARG A 497 -21.89 -13.95 -15.95
CA ARG A 497 -22.26 -13.51 -14.60
C ARG A 497 -21.23 -12.54 -14.07
N CYS A 498 -21.67 -11.39 -13.58
CA CYS A 498 -20.81 -10.45 -12.88
C CYS A 498 -20.44 -11.02 -11.50
N VAL A 499 -19.14 -11.03 -11.21
CA VAL A 499 -18.58 -11.58 -9.97
C VAL A 499 -18.36 -10.48 -8.93
N GLY A 500 -18.07 -9.25 -9.37
CA GLY A 500 -17.92 -8.11 -8.48
C GLY A 500 -16.98 -7.02 -9.03
N PRO A 501 -16.83 -5.91 -8.30
CA PRO A 501 -16.12 -4.73 -8.78
C PRO A 501 -14.60 -4.96 -8.89
N CYS A 502 -14.00 -4.43 -9.95
CA CYS A 502 -12.56 -4.50 -10.16
C CYS A 502 -11.81 -3.37 -9.44
N GLY A 503 -10.98 -3.76 -8.46
CA GLY A 503 -10.06 -2.86 -7.76
C GLY A 503 -8.95 -2.35 -8.67
N ARG A 504 -8.76 -1.03 -8.70
CA ARG A 504 -7.74 -0.36 -9.52
C ARG A 504 -6.53 0.04 -8.70
N CYS A 505 -5.36 -0.16 -9.30
CA CYS A 505 -4.06 0.16 -8.74
C CYS A 505 -3.27 1.04 -9.71
N THR A 506 -2.02 1.36 -9.36
CA THR A 506 -1.12 2.21 -10.16
C THR A 506 -0.80 1.68 -11.56
N MET A 507 -1.29 0.51 -11.98
CA MET A 507 -1.16 0.07 -13.37
C MET A 507 -2.01 0.91 -14.34
N VAL A 508 -3.15 1.46 -13.92
CA VAL A 508 -4.00 2.31 -14.80
C VAL A 508 -3.32 3.62 -15.21
N ASN A 509 -2.23 3.94 -14.53
CA ASN A 509 -1.39 5.10 -14.75
C ASN A 509 -0.35 4.89 -15.85
N VAL A 510 -0.16 3.67 -16.36
CA VAL A 510 0.84 3.38 -17.39
C VAL A 510 0.26 3.68 -18.78
N ASN A 511 0.95 4.54 -19.52
CA ASN A 511 0.67 4.77 -20.93
C ASN A 511 1.05 3.52 -21.73
N GLN A 512 0.06 2.89 -22.37
CA GLN A 512 0.24 1.61 -23.06
C GLN A 512 1.03 1.71 -24.38
N ALA A 513 1.18 2.92 -24.94
CA ALA A 513 1.99 3.16 -26.13
C ALA A 513 3.48 3.34 -25.77
N THR A 514 3.76 4.17 -24.77
CA THR A 514 5.14 4.59 -24.44
C THR A 514 5.77 3.80 -23.29
N GLY A 515 4.97 3.12 -22.47
CA GLY A 515 5.44 2.50 -21.23
C GLY A 515 5.86 3.52 -20.17
N THR A 516 5.40 4.77 -20.24
CA THR A 516 5.66 5.77 -19.19
C THR A 516 4.53 5.80 -18.16
N SER A 517 4.87 5.99 -16.87
CA SER A 517 3.88 6.06 -15.79
C SER A 517 3.51 7.52 -15.49
N ARG A 518 2.22 7.81 -15.29
CA ARG A 518 1.68 9.14 -14.96
C ARG A 518 0.67 9.05 -13.81
N THR A 519 0.68 9.95 -12.84
CA THR A 519 -0.14 9.75 -11.61
C THR A 519 -1.63 10.06 -11.74
N ALA A 520 -2.06 10.69 -12.85
CA ALA A 520 -3.36 11.35 -12.93
C ALA A 520 -4.61 10.43 -13.06
N PRO A 521 -4.64 9.34 -13.87
CA PRO A 521 -5.86 8.54 -14.04
C PRO A 521 -6.39 7.91 -12.74
N LEU A 522 -5.51 7.30 -11.94
CA LEU A 522 -5.90 6.68 -10.67
C LEU A 522 -6.35 7.74 -9.64
N LYS A 523 -5.68 8.91 -9.60
CA LYS A 523 -6.08 10.05 -8.75
C LYS A 523 -7.48 10.53 -9.07
N GLN A 524 -7.82 10.63 -10.36
CA GLN A 524 -9.15 11.03 -10.79
C GLN A 524 -10.20 9.99 -10.40
N LEU A 525 -9.94 8.70 -10.64
CA LEU A 525 -10.82 7.63 -10.14
C LEU A 525 -11.00 7.68 -8.61
N ALA A 526 -9.93 7.92 -7.86
CA ALA A 526 -9.97 8.01 -6.40
C ALA A 526 -10.93 9.08 -5.89
N SER A 527 -11.13 10.17 -6.64
CA SER A 527 -12.01 11.27 -6.24
C SER A 527 -13.49 10.88 -6.18
N TYR A 528 -13.96 9.94 -7.01
CA TYR A 528 -15.40 9.66 -7.15
C TYR A 528 -15.78 8.18 -7.21
N ARG A 529 -14.81 7.26 -7.28
CA ARG A 529 -15.02 5.81 -7.38
C ARG A 529 -14.47 5.02 -6.19
N ARG A 530 -14.30 5.71 -5.07
CA ARG A 530 -13.75 5.13 -3.84
C ARG A 530 -14.84 4.56 -2.97
N HIS A 531 -14.67 3.31 -2.56
CA HIS A 531 -15.57 2.62 -1.64
C HIS A 531 -14.76 1.70 -0.71
N ARG A 532 -14.87 1.91 0.62
CA ARG A 532 -14.18 1.13 1.66
C ARG A 532 -12.70 0.87 1.37
N GLY A 533 -11.91 1.93 1.14
CA GLY A 533 -10.47 1.79 0.91
C GLY A 533 -10.02 1.34 -0.49
N LYS A 534 -10.95 0.93 -1.37
CA LYS A 534 -10.64 0.50 -2.73
C LYS A 534 -11.21 1.48 -3.76
N ILE A 535 -10.50 1.59 -4.89
CA ILE A 535 -10.94 2.39 -6.04
C ILE A 535 -11.49 1.40 -7.07
N HIS A 536 -12.78 1.46 -7.38
CA HIS A 536 -13.45 0.48 -8.25
C HIS A 536 -13.78 1.05 -9.63
N PHE A 537 -13.44 0.32 -10.68
CA PHE A 537 -13.79 0.72 -12.05
C PHE A 537 -13.91 -0.51 -12.94
N GLY A 538 -15.05 -0.75 -13.57
CA GLY A 538 -15.35 -1.99 -14.30
C GLY A 538 -15.63 -3.18 -13.38
N GLN A 539 -16.17 -4.25 -13.97
CA GLN A 539 -16.68 -5.43 -13.26
C GLN A 539 -15.98 -6.69 -13.71
N TYR A 540 -15.61 -7.54 -12.76
CA TYR A 540 -15.20 -8.90 -13.04
C TYR A 540 -16.40 -9.72 -13.48
N ALA A 541 -16.19 -10.58 -14.47
CA ALA A 541 -17.23 -11.48 -14.96
C ALA A 541 -16.68 -12.91 -15.15
N ALA A 542 -17.60 -13.88 -15.10
CA ALA A 542 -17.36 -15.29 -15.39
C ALA A 542 -18.30 -15.75 -16.50
N PHE A 543 -17.83 -16.67 -17.33
CA PHE A 543 -18.62 -17.28 -18.40
C PHE A 543 -19.40 -18.47 -17.85
N ASN A 544 -20.71 -18.53 -18.11
CA ASN A 544 -21.54 -19.66 -17.71
C ASN A 544 -21.49 -20.73 -18.81
N ALA A 545 -20.69 -21.78 -18.61
CA ALA A 545 -20.55 -22.88 -19.56
C ALA A 545 -21.68 -23.88 -19.36
N THR A 546 -22.84 -23.65 -19.97
CA THR A 546 -23.97 -24.59 -19.89
C THR A 546 -23.95 -25.67 -20.98
N ASP A 547 -23.15 -25.53 -22.04
CA ASP A 547 -23.07 -26.51 -23.13
C ASP A 547 -21.62 -26.81 -23.55
N GLU A 548 -21.16 -28.05 -23.34
CA GLU A 548 -19.80 -28.51 -23.67
C GLU A 548 -19.58 -28.82 -25.18
N VAL A 549 -20.52 -28.52 -26.07
CA VAL A 549 -20.56 -29.22 -27.38
C VAL A 549 -20.07 -28.37 -28.58
N ALA A 550 -19.87 -27.05 -28.47
CA ALA A 550 -19.34 -26.22 -29.57
C ALA A 550 -18.37 -25.12 -29.10
N PRO A 551 -17.36 -24.73 -29.92
CA PRO A 551 -16.52 -23.58 -29.60
C PRO A 551 -17.38 -22.31 -29.56
N CYS A 552 -17.52 -21.71 -28.37
CA CYS A 552 -18.23 -20.44 -28.20
C CYS A 552 -17.38 -19.29 -28.73
N TRP A 553 -17.92 -18.49 -29.63
CA TRP A 553 -17.27 -17.31 -30.20
C TRP A 553 -18.13 -16.08 -29.93
N ILE A 554 -17.50 -15.00 -29.50
CA ILE A 554 -18.13 -13.68 -29.41
C ILE A 554 -17.55 -12.76 -30.49
N HIS A 555 -18.36 -11.85 -31.01
CA HIS A 555 -18.02 -10.92 -32.07
C HIS A 555 -18.23 -9.47 -31.63
N VAL A 556 -17.32 -8.59 -32.05
CA VAL A 556 -17.56 -7.15 -31.99
C VAL A 556 -18.81 -6.83 -32.82
N GLY A 557 -19.74 -6.10 -32.23
CA GLY A 557 -21.06 -5.81 -32.78
C GLY A 557 -22.20 -6.62 -32.16
N ASP A 558 -21.90 -7.73 -31.47
CA ASP A 558 -22.90 -8.55 -30.78
C ASP A 558 -23.72 -7.71 -29.81
N SER A 559 -25.04 -7.95 -29.81
CA SER A 559 -25.96 -7.32 -28.88
C SER A 559 -25.74 -7.84 -27.47
N VAL A 560 -25.82 -6.94 -26.50
CA VAL A 560 -25.74 -7.26 -25.08
C VAL A 560 -27.09 -7.07 -24.42
N THR A 561 -27.57 -8.12 -23.74
CA THR A 561 -28.84 -8.12 -23.01
C THR A 561 -28.57 -8.37 -21.53
N VAL A 562 -29.04 -7.50 -20.64
CA VAL A 562 -28.86 -7.64 -19.18
C VAL A 562 -30.14 -8.21 -18.59
N LEU A 563 -30.06 -9.35 -17.86
CA LEU A 563 -31.25 -10.06 -17.37
C LEU A 563 -31.65 -9.71 -15.94
N THR A 564 -30.86 -8.95 -15.18
CA THR A 564 -31.29 -8.47 -13.85
C THR A 564 -30.34 -7.43 -13.28
N PRO A 565 -30.85 -6.34 -12.66
CA PRO A 565 -30.06 -5.52 -11.75
C PRO A 565 -29.75 -6.32 -10.47
N GLN A 566 -28.50 -6.30 -9.99
CA GLN A 566 -28.17 -6.83 -8.66
C GLN A 566 -28.94 -6.04 -7.60
N SER A 567 -29.78 -6.73 -6.81
CA SER A 567 -30.21 -6.20 -5.52
C SER A 567 -28.99 -6.16 -4.61
N MET A 568 -28.61 -4.97 -4.13
CA MET A 568 -27.61 -4.82 -3.07
C MET A 568 -28.15 -5.43 -1.77
N ASP A 569 -27.97 -6.73 -1.60
CA ASP A 569 -28.20 -7.40 -0.33
C ASP A 569 -26.86 -7.49 0.43
N ASN A 570 -26.80 -6.80 1.56
CA ASN A 570 -25.69 -6.87 2.51
C ASN A 570 -25.77 -8.22 3.25
N GLY A 571 -25.43 -9.30 2.57
CA GLY A 571 -25.33 -10.63 3.13
C GLY A 571 -23.88 -11.11 3.10
N SER A 572 -23.21 -11.04 4.24
CA SER A 572 -21.99 -11.79 4.51
C SER A 572 -22.23 -13.28 4.25
N SER A 573 -21.74 -13.77 3.12
CA SER A 573 -21.49 -15.19 2.88
C SER A 573 -19.97 -15.35 2.83
N GLU A 574 -19.44 -15.88 3.94
CA GLU A 574 -18.19 -16.63 3.91
C GLU A 574 -18.37 -17.75 2.88
N LEU A 575 -17.64 -17.65 1.77
CA LEU A 575 -17.34 -18.80 0.93
C LEU A 575 -16.06 -19.40 1.50
N GLU A 576 -16.21 -20.54 2.18
CA GLU A 576 -15.12 -21.48 2.37
C GLU A 576 -14.55 -21.85 0.99
N LEU A 577 -13.30 -21.44 0.75
CA LEU A 577 -12.37 -21.98 -0.24
C LEU A 577 -10.99 -22.07 0.39
#